data_AF-A0A0U9HM25-F1
#
_entry.id   AF-A0A0U9HM25-F1
#
_cell.length_a   1.000
_cell.length_b   1.000
_cell.length_c   1.000
_cell.angle_alpha   90.00
_cell.angle_beta   90.00
_cell.angle_gamma   90.00
#
_symmetry.space_group_name_H-M   'P 1'
#
loop_
_entity.id
_entity.type
_entity.pdbx_description
1 polymer ?
#
loop_
_entity_poly.entity_id
_entity_poly.type
_entity_poly.pdbx_seq_one_letter_code
_entity_poly.pdbx_strand_id
1 'polypeptide(L)' 'MRAITIFLMAFFLLSGNAFALKCDKCHKDDKSLDKIFQEQSIKTKQELFDKLRKGQKSKLHQHLSDSDINEAAEGMKLK' A
#
# COMPACT_ATOMS: atom_id res chain seq x y z
N MET A 1 6.29 34.59 -6.85
CA MET A 1 6.88 33.41 -6.17
C MET A 1 5.90 32.61 -5.30
N ARG A 2 4.62 32.98 -5.15
CA ARG A 2 3.63 32.21 -4.34
C ARG A 2 2.82 31.15 -5.11
N ALA A 3 2.75 31.25 -6.44
CA ALA A 3 1.98 30.32 -7.26
C ALA A 3 2.71 28.98 -7.52
N ILE A 4 4.03 29.00 -7.60
CA ILE A 4 4.87 27.82 -7.89
C ILE A 4 4.80 26.81 -6.72
N THR A 5 4.75 27.31 -5.48
CA THR A 5 4.66 26.48 -4.27
C THR A 5 3.31 25.76 -4.13
N ILE A 6 2.22 26.33 -4.66
CA ILE A 6 0.89 25.71 -4.60
C ILE A 6 0.77 24.58 -5.64
N PHE A 7 1.40 24.75 -6.81
CA PHE A 7 1.39 23.74 -7.88
C PHE A 7 2.18 22.46 -7.50
N LEU A 8 3.27 22.60 -6.74
CA LEU A 8 4.08 21.47 -6.25
C LEU A 8 3.37 20.61 -5.20
N MET A 9 2.53 21.21 -4.34
CA MET A 9 1.75 20.46 -3.34
C MET A 9 0.63 19.63 -3.97
N ALA A 10 0.03 20.10 -5.06
CA ALA A 10 -1.05 19.37 -5.73
C ALA A 10 -0.56 18.12 -6.49
N PHE A 11 0.67 18.15 -7.03
CA PHE A 11 1.23 17.02 -7.77
C PHE A 11 1.56 15.82 -6.88
N PHE A 12 1.86 16.05 -5.59
CA PHE A 12 2.16 14.99 -4.61
C PHE A 12 0.91 14.23 -4.14
N LEU A 13 -0.28 14.80 -4.29
CA LEU A 13 -1.55 14.16 -3.88
C LEU A 13 -2.18 13.32 -5.02
N LEU A 14 -1.71 13.50 -6.26
CA LEU A 14 -2.27 12.84 -7.44
C LEU A 14 -1.46 11.64 -7.93
N SER A 15 -0.42 11.23 -7.21
CA SER A 15 0.20 9.90 -7.37
C SER A 15 -0.59 8.88 -6.55
N GLY A 16 -1.87 8.70 -6.88
CA GLY A 16 -2.63 7.56 -6.38
C GLY A 16 -1.99 6.29 -6.93
N ASN A 17 -1.26 5.56 -6.09
CA ASN A 17 -0.64 4.30 -6.47
C ASN A 17 -1.72 3.40 -7.10
N ALA A 18 -1.51 2.94 -8.33
CA ALA A 18 -2.44 2.03 -9.01
C ALA A 18 -2.64 0.74 -8.20
N PHE A 19 -1.67 0.43 -7.34
CA PHE A 19 -1.76 -0.61 -6.34
C PHE A 19 -2.73 -0.33 -5.19
N ALA A 20 -2.82 0.90 -4.65
CA ALA A 20 -3.81 1.24 -3.63
C ALA A 20 -5.22 0.84 -4.12
N LEU A 21 -5.50 1.14 -5.39
CA LEU A 21 -6.73 0.76 -6.07
C LEU A 21 -6.97 -0.77 -6.18
N LYS A 22 -5.96 -1.63 -6.10
CA LYS A 22 -6.14 -3.10 -6.11
C LYS A 22 -6.43 -3.65 -4.72
N CYS A 23 -5.73 -3.17 -3.70
CA CYS A 23 -5.98 -3.60 -2.33
C CYS A 23 -7.28 -3.02 -1.76
N ASP A 24 -7.59 -1.76 -2.07
CA ASP A 24 -8.81 -1.07 -1.62
C ASP A 24 -10.09 -1.70 -2.19
N LYS A 25 -10.00 -2.52 -3.25
CA LYS A 25 -11.14 -3.30 -3.75
C LYS A 25 -11.67 -4.28 -2.71
N CYS A 26 -10.78 -4.89 -1.94
CA CYS A 26 -11.11 -5.92 -0.94
C CYS A 26 -10.96 -5.42 0.50
N HIS A 27 -10.16 -4.38 0.74
CA HIS A 27 -9.82 -3.83 2.04
C HIS A 27 -10.52 -2.50 2.29
N LYS A 28 -11.77 -2.56 2.76
CA LYS A 28 -12.63 -1.40 3.05
C LYS A 28 -13.07 -1.37 4.50
N ASP A 29 -13.50 -0.20 4.97
CA ASP A 29 -14.12 0.04 6.27
C ASP A 29 -13.31 -0.56 7.44
N ASP A 30 -13.82 -1.62 8.07
CA ASP A 30 -13.19 -2.30 9.20
C ASP A 30 -11.98 -3.15 8.82
N LYS A 31 -11.77 -3.37 7.52
CA LYS A 31 -10.59 -4.03 6.96
C LYS A 31 -9.79 -3.08 6.08
N SER A 32 -9.92 -1.77 6.29
CA SER A 32 -9.10 -0.79 5.59
C SER A 32 -7.62 -1.10 5.80
N LEU A 33 -6.83 -0.80 4.78
CA LEU A 33 -5.39 -1.03 4.81
C LEU A 33 -4.73 -0.31 5.99
N ASP A 34 -5.13 0.93 6.28
CA ASP A 34 -4.62 1.69 7.43
C ASP A 34 -4.81 0.95 8.76
N LYS A 35 -6.00 0.38 9.00
CA LYS A 35 -6.28 -0.39 10.23
C LYS A 35 -5.42 -1.65 10.28
N ILE A 36 -5.40 -2.42 9.20
CA ILE A 36 -4.62 -3.66 9.13
C ILE A 36 -3.13 -3.38 9.31
N PHE A 37 -2.63 -2.29 8.76
CA PHE A 37 -1.22 -1.93 8.90
C PHE A 37 -0.88 -1.45 10.31
N GLN A 38 -1.75 -0.70 10.97
CA GLN A 38 -1.58 -0.38 12.39
C GLN A 38 -1.58 -1.66 13.24
N GLU A 39 -2.54 -2.57 13.02
CA GLU A 39 -2.66 -3.80 13.79
C GLU A 39 -1.50 -4.77 13.56
N GLN A 40 -1.03 -4.90 12.31
CA GLN A 40 0.02 -5.83 11.94
C GLN A 40 1.44 -5.26 12.11
N SER A 41 1.57 -3.95 12.36
CA SER A 41 2.85 -3.26 12.60
C SER A 41 3.92 -3.59 11.56
N ILE A 42 3.55 -3.61 10.27
CA ILE A 42 4.46 -3.92 9.15
C ILE A 42 5.41 -2.74 8.95
N LYS A 43 6.72 -2.96 9.05
CA LYS A 43 7.75 -1.91 8.97
C LYS A 43 8.63 -2.03 7.74
N THR A 44 8.76 -3.25 7.21
CA THR A 44 9.64 -3.54 6.09
C THR A 44 8.90 -4.15 4.92
N LYS A 45 9.45 -3.95 3.73
CA LYS A 45 8.98 -4.62 2.52
C LYS A 45 8.95 -6.14 2.68
N GLN A 46 9.98 -6.72 3.29
CA GLN A 46 10.08 -8.16 3.50
C GLN A 46 8.94 -8.70 4.39
N GLU A 47 8.59 -7.98 5.46
CA GLU A 47 7.46 -8.35 6.32
C GLU A 47 6.13 -8.33 5.56
N LEU A 48 5.93 -7.35 4.67
CA LEU A 48 4.74 -7.31 3.81
C LEU A 48 4.67 -8.55 2.92
N PHE A 49 5.79 -8.90 2.27
CA PHE A 49 5.89 -10.11 1.45
C PHE A 49 5.58 -11.37 2.26
N ASP A 50 6.17 -11.52 3.44
CA ASP A 50 5.96 -12.68 4.28
C ASP A 50 4.51 -12.78 4.76
N LYS A 51 3.86 -11.66 5.09
CA LYS A 51 2.43 -11.65 5.45
C LYS A 51 1.54 -12.03 4.27
N LEU A 52 1.82 -11.53 3.07
CA LEU A 52 1.02 -11.80 1.88
C LEU A 52 1.25 -13.19 1.30
N ARG A 53 2.46 -13.76 1.41
CA ARG A 53 2.82 -15.06 0.82
C ARG A 53 2.75 -16.22 1.81
N LYS A 54 3.09 -15.99 3.08
CA LYS A 54 3.18 -17.03 4.12
C LYS A 54 2.12 -16.87 5.22
N GLY A 55 1.42 -15.74 5.27
CA GLY A 55 0.38 -15.51 6.27
C GLY A 55 -0.84 -16.40 6.10
N GLN A 56 -1.69 -16.44 7.13
CA GLN A 56 -2.91 -17.27 7.16
C GLN A 56 -3.87 -17.00 5.99
N LYS A 57 -3.83 -15.78 5.44
CA LYS A 57 -4.67 -15.35 4.30
C LYS A 57 -3.93 -15.32 2.97
N SER A 58 -2.75 -15.93 2.88
CA SER A 58 -1.91 -15.88 1.67
C SER A 58 -2.60 -16.38 0.41
N LYS A 59 -3.47 -17.39 0.54
CA LYS A 59 -4.29 -17.91 -0.55
C LYS A 59 -5.17 -16.85 -1.23
N LEU A 60 -5.58 -15.81 -0.50
CA LEU A 60 -6.36 -14.69 -1.06
C LEU A 60 -5.51 -13.73 -1.89
N HIS A 61 -4.20 -13.72 -1.65
CA HIS A 61 -3.22 -12.83 -2.28
C HIS A 61 -2.30 -13.56 -3.27
N GLN A 62 -2.58 -14.83 -3.57
CA GLN A 62 -1.74 -15.66 -4.46
C GLN A 62 -1.61 -15.09 -5.88
N HIS A 63 -2.60 -14.33 -6.33
CA HIS A 63 -2.64 -13.72 -7.67
C HIS A 63 -1.96 -12.36 -7.76
N LEU A 64 -1.57 -11.77 -6.63
CA LEU A 64 -0.74 -10.57 -6.66
C LEU A 64 0.64 -10.95 -7.20
N SER A 65 1.16 -10.17 -8.15
CA SER A 65 2.53 -10.31 -8.58
C SER A 65 3.49 -9.69 -7.56
N ASP A 66 4.75 -10.07 -7.60
CA ASP A 66 5.76 -9.42 -6.74
C ASP A 66 5.92 -7.93 -7.08
N SER A 67 5.69 -7.57 -8.35
CA SER A 67 5.63 -6.16 -8.79
C SER A 67 4.51 -5.40 -8.07
N ASP A 68 3.33 -6.00 -7.96
CA ASP A 68 2.21 -5.38 -7.23
C ASP A 68 2.57 -5.17 -5.77
N ILE A 69 3.15 -6.19 -5.11
CA ILE A 69 3.55 -6.08 -3.69
C ILE A 69 4.68 -5.05 -3.50
N ASN A 70 5.58 -4.90 -4.47
CA ASN A 70 6.62 -3.87 -4.44
C ASN A 70 6.02 -2.46 -4.51
N GLU A 71 5.10 -2.23 -5.44
CA GLU A 71 4.39 -0.95 -5.57
C GLU A 71 3.61 -0.61 -4.29
N ALA A 72 3.04 -1.63 -3.64
CA ALA A 72 2.44 -1.51 -2.31
C ALA A 72 3.42 -0.97 -1.27
N ALA A 73 4.58 -1.63 -1.15
CA ALA A 73 5.58 -1.31 -0.16
C ALA A 73 6.14 0.11 -0.36
N GLU A 74 6.33 0.51 -1.62
CA GLU A 74 6.76 1.86 -2.01
C GLU A 74 5.70 2.91 -1.67
N GLY A 75 4.43 2.66 -2.04
CA GLY A 75 3.31 3.55 -1.72
C GLY A 75 3.11 3.75 -0.21
N MET A 76 3.43 2.72 0.57
CA MET A 76 3.36 2.72 2.03
C MET A 76 4.64 3.25 2.70
N LYS A 77 5.68 3.61 1.93
CA LYS A 77 6.98 4.06 2.45
C LYS A 77 7.61 3.08 3.44
N LEU A 78 7.43 1.78 3.21
CA LEU A 78 8.08 0.74 4.02
C LEU A 78 9.60 0.78 3.81
N LYS A 79 10.34 0.41 4.85
CA LYS A 79 11.81 0.30 4.80
C LYS A 79 12.29 -0.88 3.96
#